data_AF-A0AAW1UA63-F1
#
_entry.id   AF-A0AAW1UA63-F1
#
_cell.length_a   1.000
_cell.length_b   1.000
_cell.length_c   1.000
_cell.angle_alpha   90.00
_cell.angle_beta   90.00
_cell.angle_gamma   90.00
#
_symmetry.space_group_name_H-M   'P 1'
#
loop_
_entity.id
_entity.type
_entity.pdbx_description
1 polymer ?
#
loop_
_entity_poly.entity_id
_entity_poly.type
_entity_poly.pdbx_seq_one_letter_code
_entity_poly.pdbx_strand_id
1 'polypeptide(L)'
;MPKTKSVFETVEKTSNIQVKEHTIFKHQNAQNEIDIENCRRNLNQSVPRSKTGIKRRKLCPDTLTAAVEEAKGGNSSIRKVAKKYELPKSTIFKYLKLNESNDLRNSIQLLKNDVRRVFDPEEEILLCKYLKKAALLHMGLNTKQCRELAYQYAVSKQKTNVPANWETHKMAGIGWLRNFRLRFPVIISTQTRTNKHSESN
;
A
#
# COMPACT_ATOMS: atom_id res chain seq x y z
N MET A 1 32.52 28.96 65.87
CA MET A 1 32.16 27.63 65.33
C MET A 1 30.78 27.67 64.70
N PRO A 2 30.64 27.39 63.40
CA PRO A 2 29.44 26.81 62.84
C PRO A 2 29.69 25.38 62.34
N LYS A 3 28.62 24.59 62.45
CA LYS A 3 28.56 23.13 62.40
C LYS A 3 28.67 22.59 60.98
N THR A 4 29.45 21.52 60.81
CA THR A 4 29.51 20.67 59.62
C THR A 4 28.15 19.99 59.40
N LYS A 5 27.30 20.54 58.53
CA LYS A 5 26.14 19.80 58.00
C LYS A 5 26.61 18.88 56.87
N SER A 6 26.89 17.64 57.29
CA SER A 6 26.71 16.36 56.61
C SER A 6 26.71 16.36 55.08
N VAL A 7 27.88 16.04 54.51
CA VAL A 7 28.04 15.56 53.12
C VAL A 7 27.17 14.32 52.83
N PHE A 8 26.73 13.60 53.88
CA PHE A 8 25.92 12.38 53.78
C PHE A 8 24.48 12.64 53.30
N GLU A 9 23.86 13.78 53.69
CA GLU A 9 22.47 14.10 53.29
C GLU A 9 22.34 14.42 51.79
N THR A 10 23.42 14.86 51.13
CA THR A 10 23.44 15.13 49.68
C THR A 10 23.61 13.85 48.85
N VAL A 11 24.30 12.83 49.37
CA VAL A 11 24.49 11.53 48.68
C VAL A 11 23.20 10.68 48.72
N GLU A 12 22.46 10.72 49.82
CA GLU A 12 21.18 10.01 49.92
C GLU A 12 20.08 10.64 49.05
N LYS A 13 20.08 11.96 48.87
CA LYS A 13 19.13 12.64 47.98
C LYS A 13 19.41 12.36 46.51
N THR A 14 20.68 12.32 46.11
CA THR A 14 21.08 12.06 44.71
C THR A 14 20.81 10.61 44.30
N SER A 15 21.11 9.63 45.16
CA SER A 15 20.77 8.22 44.91
C SER A 15 19.26 7.98 44.76
N ASN A 16 18.43 8.62 45.58
CA ASN A 16 16.97 8.50 45.49
C ASN A 16 16.38 9.14 44.21
N ILE A 17 16.99 10.22 43.70
CA ILE A 17 16.59 10.85 42.43
C ILE A 17 16.94 9.94 41.25
N GLN A 18 18.15 9.36 41.23
CA GLN A 18 18.58 8.42 40.18
C GLN A 18 17.69 7.17 40.12
N VAL A 19 17.27 6.63 41.26
CA VAL A 19 16.33 5.48 41.32
C VAL A 19 14.95 5.87 40.79
N LYS A 20 14.45 7.07 41.11
CA LYS A 20 13.15 7.57 40.61
C LYS A 20 13.16 7.78 39.10
N GLU A 21 14.19 8.41 38.54
CA GLU A 21 14.33 8.62 37.10
C GLU A 21 14.44 7.31 36.32
N HIS A 22 15.19 6.33 36.82
CA HIS A 22 15.31 5.01 36.21
C HIS A 22 13.98 4.24 36.20
N THR A 23 13.17 4.40 37.25
CA THR A 23 11.85 3.77 37.35
C THR A 23 10.84 4.42 36.39
N ILE A 24 10.89 5.75 36.26
CA ILE A 24 10.07 6.51 35.29
C ILE A 24 10.42 6.12 33.86
N PHE A 25 11.71 6.00 33.53
CA PHE A 25 12.19 5.60 32.19
C PHE A 25 11.77 4.17 31.84
N LYS A 26 11.83 3.23 32.80
CA LYS A 26 11.34 1.86 32.61
C LYS A 26 9.83 1.82 32.36
N HIS A 27 9.04 2.61 33.09
CA HIS A 27 7.59 2.65 32.94
C HIS A 27 7.18 3.30 31.60
N GLN A 28 7.87 4.37 31.18
CA GLN A 28 7.67 4.99 29.87
C GLN A 28 8.03 4.03 28.72
N ASN A 29 9.12 3.27 28.83
CA ASN A 29 9.46 2.26 27.82
C ASN A 29 8.46 1.10 27.77
N ALA A 30 7.97 0.62 28.91
CA ALA A 30 6.94 -0.41 28.96
C ALA A 30 5.61 0.08 28.33
N GLN A 31 5.21 1.33 28.60
CA GLN A 31 4.02 1.91 27.99
C GLN A 31 4.18 2.08 26.47
N ASN A 32 5.36 2.52 26.01
CA ASN A 32 5.69 2.63 24.60
C ASN A 32 5.66 1.26 23.89
N GLU A 33 6.14 0.19 24.54
CA GLU A 33 6.09 -1.17 23.97
C GLU A 33 4.65 -1.69 23.84
N ILE A 34 3.80 -1.45 24.85
CA ILE A 34 2.37 -1.79 24.83
C ILE A 34 1.66 -1.05 23.69
N ASP A 35 1.97 0.23 23.50
CA ASP A 35 1.37 1.07 22.45
C ASP A 35 1.82 0.62 21.04
N ILE A 36 3.09 0.24 20.88
CA ILE A 36 3.63 -0.33 19.64
C ILE A 36 2.96 -1.68 19.33
N GLU A 37 2.74 -2.53 20.34
CA GLU A 37 2.12 -3.83 20.15
C GLU A 37 0.62 -3.72 19.85
N ASN A 38 -0.07 -2.75 20.45
CA ASN A 38 -1.45 -2.40 20.12
C ASN A 38 -1.59 -1.86 18.69
N CYS A 39 -0.61 -1.06 18.22
CA CYS A 39 -0.55 -0.63 16.82
C CYS A 39 -0.34 -1.82 15.86
N ARG A 40 0.47 -2.81 16.24
CA ARG A 40 0.67 -4.04 15.44
C ARG A 40 -0.59 -4.91 15.39
N ARG A 41 -1.33 -5.05 16.49
CA ARG A 41 -2.61 -5.78 16.53
C ARG A 41 -3.67 -5.13 15.65
N ASN A 42 -3.73 -3.79 15.60
CA ASN A 42 -4.68 -3.05 14.76
C ASN A 42 -4.39 -3.15 13.25
N LEU A 43 -3.13 -3.26 12.83
CA LEU A 43 -2.77 -3.45 11.41
C LEU A 43 -3.28 -4.77 10.81
N ASN A 44 -3.55 -5.77 11.65
CA ASN A 44 -4.02 -7.11 11.23
C ASN A 44 -5.55 -7.24 11.22
N GLN A 45 -6.31 -6.28 11.72
CA GLN A 45 -7.77 -6.27 11.58
C GLN A 45 -8.15 -5.69 10.21
N SER A 46 -8.61 -6.55 9.31
CA SER A 46 -9.19 -6.11 8.02
C SER A 46 -10.52 -5.39 8.28
N VAL A 47 -10.47 -4.10 8.57
CA VAL A 47 -11.67 -3.28 8.66
C VAL A 47 -12.31 -3.18 7.27
N PRO A 48 -13.55 -3.65 7.08
CA PRO A 48 -14.24 -3.48 5.82
C PRO A 48 -14.39 -1.98 5.54
N ARG A 49 -14.18 -1.58 4.28
CA ARG A 49 -14.32 -0.17 3.89
C ARG A 49 -15.73 0.39 4.16
N SER A 50 -16.76 -0.47 4.24
CA SER A 50 -18.11 -0.09 4.66
C SER A 50 -18.40 -0.62 6.08
N LYS A 51 -19.10 0.19 6.88
CA LYS A 51 -19.55 -0.19 8.23
C LYS A 51 -20.39 -1.47 8.24
N THR A 52 -21.13 -1.73 7.16
CA THR A 52 -22.02 -2.88 6.99
C THR A 52 -21.37 -4.06 6.26
N GLY A 53 -20.10 -3.98 5.86
CA GLY A 53 -19.40 -5.05 5.13
C GLY A 53 -19.89 -5.29 3.70
N ILE A 54 -20.90 -4.54 3.22
CA ILE A 54 -21.44 -4.67 1.86
C ILE A 54 -20.34 -4.41 0.84
N LYS A 55 -20.03 -5.43 0.04
CA LYS A 55 -19.08 -5.34 -1.07
C LYS A 55 -19.77 -4.71 -2.28
N ARG A 56 -19.03 -3.89 -3.02
CA ARG A 56 -19.51 -3.35 -4.31
C ARG A 56 -19.75 -4.51 -5.28
N ARG A 57 -20.85 -4.45 -6.04
CA ARG A 57 -21.12 -5.40 -7.13
C ARG A 57 -19.96 -5.35 -8.14
N LYS A 58 -19.46 -6.52 -8.54
CA LYS A 58 -18.52 -6.62 -9.66
C LYS A 58 -19.32 -6.39 -10.95
N LEU A 59 -18.79 -5.55 -11.83
CA LEU A 59 -19.38 -5.31 -13.13
C LEU A 59 -18.79 -6.28 -14.14
N CYS A 60 -19.64 -6.92 -14.94
CA CYS A 60 -19.18 -7.64 -16.11
C CYS A 60 -18.86 -6.63 -17.22
N PRO A 61 -17.68 -6.71 -17.85
CA PRO A 61 -17.26 -5.77 -18.90
C PRO A 61 -18.21 -5.83 -20.10
N ASP A 62 -18.61 -7.03 -20.50
CA ASP A 62 -19.42 -7.26 -21.70
C ASP A 62 -20.85 -6.71 -21.55
N THR A 63 -21.44 -6.86 -20.36
CA THR A 63 -22.78 -6.30 -20.10
C THR A 63 -22.74 -4.77 -20.01
N LEU A 64 -21.62 -4.21 -19.55
CA LEU A 64 -21.42 -2.77 -19.48
C LEU A 64 -21.21 -2.15 -20.88
N THR A 65 -20.45 -2.79 -21.76
CA THR A 65 -20.25 -2.29 -23.14
C THR A 65 -21.57 -2.27 -23.90
N ALA A 66 -22.33 -3.37 -23.86
CA ALA A 66 -23.64 -3.44 -24.49
C ALA A 66 -24.60 -2.35 -23.97
N ALA A 67 -24.63 -2.12 -22.66
CA ALA A 67 -25.45 -1.08 -22.05
C ALA A 67 -25.05 0.34 -22.50
N VAL A 68 -23.75 0.61 -22.63
CA VAL A 68 -23.24 1.92 -23.05
C VAL A 68 -23.50 2.16 -24.53
N GLU A 69 -23.35 1.14 -25.37
CA GLU A 69 -23.68 1.21 -26.80
C GLU A 69 -25.17 1.47 -27.03
N GLU A 70 -26.06 0.76 -26.33
CA GLU A 70 -27.51 0.98 -26.40
C GLU A 70 -27.90 2.38 -25.91
N ALA A 71 -27.25 2.88 -24.86
CA ALA A 71 -27.49 4.22 -24.36
C ALA A 71 -26.95 5.31 -25.31
N LYS A 72 -25.83 5.06 -26.01
CA LYS A 72 -25.24 5.98 -27.00
C LYS A 72 -26.05 6.06 -28.28
N GLY A 73 -26.65 4.93 -28.70
CA GLY A 73 -27.49 4.86 -29.90
C GLY A 73 -28.82 5.63 -29.79
N GLY A 74 -29.13 6.27 -28.65
CA GLY A 74 -30.31 7.13 -28.48
C GLY A 74 -31.66 6.39 -28.41
N ASN A 75 -31.68 5.07 -28.64
CA ASN A 75 -32.90 4.26 -28.73
C ASN A 75 -33.61 4.05 -27.37
N SER A 76 -32.95 4.31 -26.23
CA SER A 76 -33.54 4.12 -24.90
C SER A 76 -32.96 5.09 -23.87
N SER A 77 -33.81 5.53 -22.94
CA SER A 77 -33.36 6.39 -21.85
C SER A 77 -32.42 5.63 -20.90
N ILE A 78 -31.45 6.34 -20.31
CA ILE A 78 -30.45 5.75 -19.37
C ILE A 78 -31.14 4.97 -18.24
N ARG A 79 -32.31 5.41 -17.78
CA ARG A 79 -33.09 4.71 -16.74
C ARG A 79 -33.63 3.36 -17.24
N LYS A 80 -34.07 3.28 -18.49
CA LYS A 80 -34.57 2.05 -19.11
C LYS A 80 -33.44 1.05 -19.32
N VAL A 81 -32.31 1.52 -19.84
CA VAL A 81 -31.08 0.72 -20.01
C VAL A 81 -30.59 0.19 -18.66
N ALA A 82 -30.53 1.04 -17.63
CA ALA A 82 -30.14 0.63 -16.28
C ALA A 82 -31.01 -0.51 -15.72
N LYS A 83 -32.33 -0.46 -15.96
CA LYS A 83 -33.25 -1.51 -15.53
C LYS A 83 -33.06 -2.80 -16.33
N LYS A 84 -32.82 -2.70 -17.64
CA LYS A 84 -32.61 -3.84 -18.55
C LYS A 84 -31.34 -4.64 -18.23
N TYR A 85 -30.24 -3.95 -17.95
CA TYR A 85 -28.94 -4.57 -17.67
C TYR A 85 -28.63 -4.72 -16.17
N GLU A 86 -29.57 -4.34 -15.29
CA GLU A 86 -29.39 -4.32 -13.83
C GLU A 86 -28.15 -3.54 -13.35
N LEU A 87 -27.80 -2.48 -14.08
CA LEU A 87 -26.64 -1.65 -13.79
C LEU A 87 -27.07 -0.35 -13.08
N PRO A 88 -26.25 0.17 -12.15
CA PRO A 88 -26.51 1.48 -11.58
C PRO A 88 -26.48 2.57 -12.67
N LYS A 89 -27.46 3.48 -12.64
CA LYS A 89 -27.55 4.62 -13.56
C LYS A 89 -26.26 5.45 -13.59
N SER A 90 -25.65 5.65 -12.41
CA SER A 90 -24.40 6.39 -12.24
C SER A 90 -23.22 5.72 -12.94
N THR A 91 -23.20 4.40 -13.03
CA THR A 91 -22.18 3.65 -13.77
C THR A 91 -22.31 3.94 -15.25
N ILE A 92 -23.48 3.72 -15.85
CA ILE A 92 -23.71 3.95 -17.29
C ILE A 92 -23.38 5.41 -17.65
N PHE A 93 -23.88 6.37 -16.86
CA PHE A 93 -23.61 7.79 -17.07
C PHE A 93 -22.10 8.15 -17.01
N LYS A 94 -21.37 7.59 -16.04
CA LYS A 94 -19.92 7.78 -15.93
C LYS A 94 -19.21 7.32 -17.21
N TYR A 95 -19.56 6.15 -17.75
CA TYR A 95 -18.92 5.60 -18.95
C TYR A 95 -19.33 6.32 -20.24
N LEU A 96 -20.56 6.84 -20.32
CA LEU A 96 -20.97 7.72 -21.42
C LEU A 96 -20.10 8.98 -21.44
N LYS A 97 -19.95 9.67 -20.30
CA LYS A 97 -19.12 10.87 -20.18
C LYS A 97 -17.64 10.62 -20.49
N LEU A 98 -17.11 9.48 -20.07
CA LEU A 98 -15.72 9.08 -20.38
C LEU A 98 -15.50 8.82 -21.88
N ASN A 99 -16.51 8.24 -22.56
CA ASN A 99 -16.43 7.96 -23.99
C ASN A 99 -16.59 9.22 -24.85
N GLU A 100 -17.29 10.26 -24.37
CA GLU A 100 -17.41 11.55 -25.06
C GLU A 100 -16.07 12.29 -25.16
N SER A 101 -15.20 12.16 -24.15
CA SER A 101 -13.88 12.80 -24.11
C SER A 101 -12.82 12.18 -25.03
N ASN A 102 -13.17 11.17 -25.84
CA ASN A 102 -12.26 10.46 -26.75
C ASN A 102 -10.99 9.86 -26.09
N ASP A 103 -10.96 9.78 -24.75
CA ASP A 103 -9.93 9.10 -23.96
C ASP A 103 -10.13 7.58 -24.05
N LEU A 104 -9.96 7.06 -25.27
CA LEU A 104 -10.19 5.67 -25.69
C LEU A 104 -9.07 4.72 -25.22
N ARG A 105 -8.74 4.76 -23.93
CA ARG A 105 -7.99 3.66 -23.29
C ARG A 105 -8.99 2.73 -22.59
N ASN A 106 -9.89 2.17 -23.40
CA ASN A 106 -10.80 1.08 -23.09
C ASN A 106 -11.61 1.24 -21.78
N SER A 107 -12.89 1.57 -21.90
CA SER A 107 -13.88 1.47 -20.82
C SER A 107 -13.80 0.17 -20.00
N ILE A 108 -13.35 -0.92 -20.63
CA ILE A 108 -13.05 -2.23 -20.01
C ILE A 108 -11.73 -2.24 -19.21
N GLN A 109 -10.68 -1.55 -19.65
CA GLN A 109 -9.43 -1.43 -18.89
C GLN A 109 -9.62 -0.58 -17.63
N LEU A 110 -10.59 0.33 -17.57
CA LEU A 110 -10.94 1.11 -16.37
C LEU A 110 -11.60 0.28 -15.25
N LEU A 111 -12.16 -0.90 -15.57
CA LEU A 111 -12.65 -1.86 -14.57
C LEU A 111 -11.49 -2.53 -13.83
N LYS A 112 -10.38 -2.75 -14.53
CA LYS A 112 -9.09 -3.03 -13.89
C LYS A 112 -8.63 -1.69 -13.34
N ASN A 113 -8.17 -1.64 -12.10
CA ASN A 113 -7.93 -0.38 -11.37
C ASN A 113 -6.65 0.35 -11.87
N ASP A 114 -6.55 0.56 -13.18
CA ASP A 114 -5.33 0.81 -13.96
C ASP A 114 -5.17 2.24 -14.45
N VAL A 115 -6.08 3.12 -14.04
CA VAL A 115 -6.18 4.52 -14.50
C VAL A 115 -4.92 5.34 -14.15
N ARG A 116 -4.08 4.87 -13.21
CA ARG A 116 -2.83 5.52 -12.79
C ARG A 116 -1.68 4.52 -12.76
N ARG A 117 -1.34 3.95 -13.91
CA ARG A 117 -0.06 3.25 -14.07
C ARG A 117 1.09 4.25 -14.13
N VAL A 118 2.15 3.98 -13.38
CA VAL A 118 3.40 4.77 -13.38
C VAL A 118 4.29 4.38 -14.56
N PHE A 119 4.26 3.09 -14.92
CA PHE A 119 5.06 2.51 -15.99
C PHE A 119 4.18 2.02 -17.12
N ASP A 120 4.70 2.15 -18.33
CA ASP A 120 4.08 1.56 -19.52
C ASP A 120 4.25 0.03 -19.51
N PRO A 121 3.39 -0.73 -20.23
CA PRO A 121 3.44 -2.19 -20.20
C PRO A 121 4.82 -2.76 -20.57
N GLU A 122 5.48 -2.16 -21.56
CA GLU A 122 6.82 -2.56 -22.00
C GLU A 122 7.88 -2.29 -20.94
N GLU A 123 7.77 -1.17 -20.24
CA GLU A 123 8.67 -0.79 -19.16
C GLU A 123 8.49 -1.69 -17.93
N GLU A 124 7.24 -2.07 -17.61
CA GLU A 124 6.98 -3.03 -16.53
C GLU A 124 7.59 -4.39 -16.85
N ILE A 125 7.58 -4.82 -18.11
CA ILE A 125 8.23 -6.06 -18.55
C ILE A 125 9.76 -5.95 -18.38
N LEU A 126 10.36 -4.82 -18.75
CA LEU A 126 11.80 -4.59 -18.59
C LEU A 126 12.19 -4.59 -17.10
N LEU A 127 11.43 -3.88 -16.27
CA LEU A 127 11.62 -3.85 -14.82
C LEU A 127 11.46 -5.25 -14.22
N CYS A 128 10.48 -6.03 -14.66
CA CYS A 128 10.27 -7.42 -14.26
C CYS A 128 11.49 -8.30 -14.59
N LYS A 129 12.04 -8.20 -15.81
CA LYS A 129 13.25 -8.93 -16.21
C LYS A 129 14.45 -8.56 -15.34
N TYR A 130 14.61 -7.26 -15.04
CA TYR A 130 15.67 -6.78 -14.16
C TYR A 130 15.52 -7.32 -12.73
N LEU A 131 14.33 -7.21 -12.14
CA LEU A 131 14.04 -7.69 -10.78
C LEU A 131 14.28 -9.21 -10.66
N LYS A 132 13.97 -9.99 -11.70
CA LYS A 132 14.29 -11.42 -11.74
C LYS A 132 15.79 -11.69 -11.69
N LYS A 133 16.59 -10.96 -12.48
CA LYS A 133 18.05 -11.06 -12.45
C LYS A 133 18.62 -10.67 -11.09
N ALA A 134 18.14 -9.56 -10.52
CA ALA A 134 18.56 -9.10 -9.20
C ALA A 134 18.21 -10.12 -8.10
N ALA A 135 17.02 -10.73 -8.15
CA ALA A 135 16.62 -11.77 -7.20
C ALA A 135 17.49 -13.03 -7.27
N LEU A 136 17.98 -13.40 -8.45
CA LEU A 136 18.92 -14.52 -8.61
C LEU A 136 20.29 -14.20 -8.00
N LEU A 137 20.78 -12.97 -8.14
CA LEU A 137 22.08 -12.54 -7.64
C LEU A 137 22.10 -12.37 -6.11
N HIS A 138 21.00 -11.93 -5.51
CA HIS A 138 20.96 -11.49 -4.10
C HIS A 138 20.28 -12.48 -3.14
N MET A 139 20.24 -13.77 -3.47
CA MET A 139 19.49 -14.78 -2.70
C MET A 139 18.06 -14.30 -2.40
N GLY A 140 17.32 -13.94 -3.43
CA GLY A 140 15.98 -13.35 -3.31
C GLY A 140 16.00 -11.83 -3.27
N LEU A 141 14.80 -11.24 -3.24
CA LEU A 141 14.64 -9.79 -3.25
C LEU A 141 13.59 -9.38 -2.23
N ASN A 142 13.93 -8.45 -1.35
CA ASN A 142 12.99 -7.96 -0.35
C ASN A 142 11.95 -7.03 -1.00
N THR A 143 10.73 -7.00 -0.46
CA THR A 143 9.67 -6.08 -0.88
C THR A 143 10.07 -4.61 -0.81
N LYS A 144 10.94 -4.24 0.13
CA LYS A 144 11.50 -2.89 0.24
C LYS A 144 12.43 -2.59 -0.94
N GLN A 145 13.39 -3.48 -1.20
CA GLN A 145 14.33 -3.36 -2.32
C GLN A 145 13.60 -3.31 -3.67
N CYS A 146 12.57 -4.14 -3.89
CA CYS A 146 11.75 -4.05 -5.11
C CYS A 146 11.14 -2.66 -5.31
N ARG A 147 10.67 -2.04 -4.23
CA ARG A 147 10.01 -0.72 -4.27
C ARG A 147 11.03 0.40 -4.47
N GLU A 148 12.21 0.29 -3.89
CA GLU A 148 13.31 1.23 -4.10
C GLU A 148 13.82 1.17 -5.54
N LEU A 149 14.05 -0.04 -6.07
CA LEU A 149 14.45 -0.24 -7.48
C LEU A 149 13.40 0.30 -8.45
N ALA A 150 12.12 0.13 -8.14
CA ALA A 150 11.05 0.71 -8.96
C ALA A 150 11.09 2.25 -8.95
N TYR A 151 11.31 2.88 -7.80
CA TYR A 151 11.45 4.33 -7.73
C TYR A 151 12.69 4.81 -8.51
N GLN A 152 13.85 4.18 -8.33
CA GLN A 152 15.06 4.49 -9.09
C GLN A 152 14.84 4.37 -10.61
N TYR A 153 14.10 3.34 -11.03
CA TYR A 153 13.74 3.15 -12.43
C TYR A 153 12.78 4.23 -12.94
N ALA A 154 11.84 4.70 -12.12
CA ALA A 154 10.97 5.83 -12.48
C ALA A 154 11.75 7.15 -12.64
N VAL A 155 12.71 7.40 -11.74
CA VAL A 155 13.58 8.58 -11.79
C VAL A 155 14.49 8.54 -13.01
N SER A 156 15.11 7.39 -13.32
CA SER A 156 15.97 7.26 -14.50
C SER A 156 15.21 7.44 -15.82
N LYS A 157 13.92 7.08 -15.85
CA LYS A 157 13.02 7.29 -16.97
C LYS A 157 12.32 8.65 -16.96
N GLN A 158 12.64 9.53 -16.01
CA GLN A 158 12.04 10.87 -15.86
C GLN A 158 10.51 10.87 -15.93
N LYS A 159 9.87 9.94 -15.22
CA LYS A 159 8.41 9.78 -15.26
C LYS A 159 7.71 10.96 -14.58
N THR A 160 6.75 11.55 -15.29
CA THR A 160 5.93 12.67 -14.80
C THR A 160 4.72 12.23 -13.96
N ASN A 161 4.28 10.97 -14.11
CA ASN A 161 3.11 10.41 -13.40
C ASN A 161 3.50 9.65 -12.12
N VAL A 162 4.49 10.14 -11.39
CA VAL A 162 4.94 9.52 -10.13
C VAL A 162 4.14 10.13 -8.97
N PRO A 163 3.51 9.33 -8.09
CA PRO A 163 2.81 9.86 -6.92
C PRO A 163 3.79 10.55 -5.96
N ALA A 164 3.37 11.67 -5.35
CA ALA A 164 4.19 12.42 -4.39
C ALA A 164 4.79 11.56 -3.27
N ASN A 165 4.04 10.57 -2.78
CA ASN A 165 4.51 9.64 -1.74
C ASN A 165 5.77 8.86 -2.15
N TRP A 166 6.00 8.62 -3.45
CA TRP A 166 7.20 7.93 -3.91
C TRP A 166 8.44 8.80 -3.74
N GLU A 167 8.31 10.11 -3.98
CA GLU A 167 9.39 11.07 -3.83
C GLU A 167 9.72 11.31 -2.35
N THR A 168 8.70 11.45 -1.50
CA THR A 168 8.89 11.61 -0.05
C THR A 168 9.64 10.44 0.59
N HIS A 169 9.29 9.20 0.22
CA HIS A 169 9.87 8.00 0.81
C HIS A 169 11.01 7.40 -0.02
N LYS A 170 11.33 7.98 -1.19
CA LYS A 170 12.28 7.45 -2.18
C LYS A 170 12.04 5.97 -2.53
N MET A 171 10.79 5.54 -2.51
CA MET A 171 10.39 4.16 -2.79
C MET A 171 8.96 4.09 -3.31
N ALA A 172 8.66 3.09 -4.13
CA ALA A 172 7.31 2.86 -4.60
C ALA A 172 6.34 2.51 -3.46
N GLY A 173 5.08 2.93 -3.60
CA GLY A 173 4.03 2.63 -2.63
C GLY A 173 3.67 1.14 -2.53
N ILE A 174 3.15 0.71 -1.38
CA ILE A 174 2.73 -0.70 -1.17
C ILE A 174 1.63 -1.14 -2.15
N GLY A 175 0.72 -0.21 -2.50
CA GLY A 175 -0.35 -0.46 -3.46
C GLY A 175 0.17 -0.73 -4.87
N TRP A 176 1.26 -0.05 -5.27
CA TRP A 176 1.92 -0.32 -6.54
C TRP A 176 2.50 -1.73 -6.57
N LEU A 177 3.25 -2.14 -5.53
CA LEU A 177 3.85 -3.47 -5.46
C LEU A 177 2.77 -4.58 -5.53
N ARG A 178 1.65 -4.39 -4.84
CA ARG A 178 0.51 -5.31 -4.88
C ARG A 178 -0.04 -5.47 -6.31
N ASN A 179 -0.27 -4.37 -7.01
CA ASN A 179 -0.76 -4.40 -8.38
C ASN A 179 0.27 -4.98 -9.35
N PHE A 180 1.55 -4.63 -9.18
CA PHE A 180 2.65 -5.17 -9.98
C PHE A 180 2.75 -6.69 -9.86
N ARG A 181 2.63 -7.24 -8.63
CA ARG A 181 2.60 -8.70 -8.39
C ARG A 181 1.40 -9.41 -8.99
N LEU A 182 0.23 -8.74 -9.05
CA LEU A 182 -0.95 -9.29 -9.71
C LEU A 182 -0.77 -9.39 -11.22
N ARG A 183 -0.04 -8.45 -11.83
CA ARG A 183 0.25 -8.44 -13.27
C ARG A 183 1.39 -9.39 -13.64
N PHE A 184 2.46 -9.35 -12.86
CA PHE A 184 3.63 -10.19 -13.01
C PHE A 184 3.81 -10.97 -11.71
N PRO A 185 3.38 -12.24 -11.67
CA PRO A 185 3.69 -13.14 -10.57
C PRO A 185 5.19 -13.49 -10.64
N VAL A 186 6.03 -12.49 -10.39
CA VAL A 186 7.48 -12.65 -10.23
C VAL A 186 7.71 -13.23 -8.86
N ILE A 187 8.59 -14.23 -8.80
CA ILE A 187 9.06 -14.88 -7.58
C ILE A 187 9.89 -13.87 -6.77
N ILE A 188 9.22 -12.90 -6.14
CA ILE A 188 9.81 -12.12 -5.06
C ILE A 188 9.66 -13.01 -3.84
N SER A 189 10.61 -13.95 -3.70
CA SER A 189 10.72 -14.83 -2.55
C SER A 189 10.70 -13.98 -1.29
N THR A 190 9.61 -14.03 -0.53
CA THR A 190 9.66 -13.70 0.88
C THR A 190 10.52 -14.78 1.51
N GLN A 191 11.84 -14.58 1.58
CA GLN A 191 12.61 -15.32 2.56
C GLN A 191 12.06 -14.85 3.91
N THR A 192 11.11 -15.62 4.45
CA THR A 192 10.96 -15.69 5.89
C THR A 192 12.33 -16.12 6.36
N ARG A 193 13.01 -15.25 7.10
CA ARG A 193 14.15 -15.62 7.91
C ARG A 193 13.62 -16.67 8.89
N THR A 194 13.63 -17.93 8.48
CA THR A 194 13.44 -19.03 9.42
C THR A 194 14.70 -18.98 10.28
N ASN A 195 14.60 -18.36 11.46
CA ASN A 195 15.57 -18.57 12.52
C ASN A 195 15.43 -20.05 12.94
N LYS A 196 15.97 -20.96 12.13
CA LYS A 196 16.42 -22.26 12.60
C LYS A 196 17.89 -22.07 12.95
N HIS A 197 18.14 -21.44 14.10
CA HIS A 197 19.44 -21.49 14.71
C HIS A 197 19.30 -22.30 16.00
N SER A 198 19.98 -23.44 15.99
CA SER A 198 20.50 -24.21 17.13
C SER A 198 19.51 -24.70 18.19
N GLU A 199 18.94 -25.89 17.95
CA GLU A 199 18.86 -26.94 18.98
C GLU A 199 19.50 -28.20 18.38
N SER A 200 20.83 -28.25 18.41
CA SER A 200 21.63 -29.44 18.12
C SER A 200 22.99 -29.27 18.80
N ASN A 201 23.00 -29.53 20.11
CA ASN A 201 24.02 -30.24 20.90
C ASN A 201 23.85 -29.90 22.37
#